data_AF-A0A9E0HB58-F1
#
_entry.id   AF-A0A9E0HB58-F1
#
_cell.length_a   1.000
_cell.length_b   1.000
_cell.length_c   1.000
_cell.angle_alpha   90.00
_cell.angle_beta   90.00
_cell.angle_gamma   90.00
#
_symmetry.space_group_name_H-M   'P 1'
#
loop_
_entity.id
_entity.type
_entity.pdbx_description
1 polymer ?
#
loop_
_entity_poly.entity_id
_entity_poly.type
_entity_poly.pdbx_seq_one_letter_code
_entity_poly.pdbx_strand_id
1 'polypeptide(L)'
;MRVLAYVYPGWHPIPERDASFYPGFTEWDLVYDSPPRFPGHVQPRLPAWGRYDDRDPVAVERRIALCRDHGVDGWVYGFFWCRGKRVFQDALDQGFLGAPSGDRYPFALMWANRMPRRVLPVRRVDLPVIEADRLVPSDLDDFVAFVRYVAERYFVRPNYLRVDGRAYFSIFDATYFVKELGVDGARAAIAAARAMLASAGLPGMYLTAIEPNADVIGQVAAIGFDAVTNYVLLPEWKGEFLQDYDACVERRVAQWPGIAAAAGLPYHPAVTPGWDASPRGADFGPSRPDKYPWSPVVTGEHPERFRAAVARAVAYARASAPTSDQALVFVASLNEWSEGHYLEPDTRFGTGWIEAVRDGRA
;
A
#
# COMPACT_ATOMS: atom_id res chain seq x y z
N MET A 1 -4.99 0.20 -19.57
CA MET A 1 -4.06 0.59 -18.48
C MET A 1 -4.83 1.31 -17.39
N ARG A 2 -4.53 1.02 -16.12
CA ARG A 2 -5.15 1.65 -14.95
C ARG A 2 -4.11 2.10 -13.93
N VAL A 3 -4.31 3.26 -13.32
CA VAL A 3 -3.51 3.77 -12.19
C VAL A 3 -4.30 3.56 -10.89
N LEU A 4 -3.73 2.83 -9.95
CA LEU A 4 -4.38 2.45 -8.70
C LEU A 4 -3.62 3.02 -7.51
N ALA A 5 -4.31 3.59 -6.54
CA ALA A 5 -3.69 4.10 -5.32
C ALA A 5 -3.90 3.13 -4.16
N TYR A 6 -2.83 2.81 -3.41
CA TYR A 6 -2.98 2.11 -2.15
C TYR A 6 -3.64 3.02 -1.10
N VAL A 7 -4.48 2.43 -0.23
CA VAL A 7 -5.17 3.15 0.84
C VAL A 7 -4.87 2.50 2.18
N TYR A 8 -4.33 3.31 3.11
CA TYR A 8 -4.20 2.96 4.51
C TYR A 8 -5.53 3.26 5.25
N PRO A 9 -6.18 2.26 5.89
CA PRO A 9 -7.50 2.41 6.50
C PRO A 9 -7.46 2.84 7.98
N GLY A 10 -6.33 3.33 8.48
CA GLY A 10 -6.09 3.53 9.91
C GLY A 10 -6.30 4.95 10.44
N TRP A 11 -7.17 5.75 9.81
CA TRP A 11 -7.44 7.15 10.19
C TRP A 11 -8.67 7.33 11.08
N HIS A 12 -9.10 6.26 11.75
CA HIS A 12 -10.16 6.28 12.77
C HIS A 12 -9.72 5.52 14.03
N PRO A 13 -10.27 5.86 15.20
CA PRO A 13 -9.98 5.14 16.44
C PRO A 13 -10.59 3.73 16.41
N ILE A 14 -9.86 2.76 16.97
CA ILE A 14 -10.33 1.39 17.16
C ILE A 14 -9.94 0.88 18.56
N PRO A 15 -10.71 -0.05 19.15
CA PRO A 15 -10.40 -0.60 20.47
C PRO A 15 -8.99 -1.19 20.59
N GLU A 16 -8.48 -1.85 19.54
CA GLU A 16 -7.15 -2.45 19.53
C GLU A 16 -6.02 -1.42 19.68
N ARG A 17 -6.20 -0.23 19.09
CA ARG A 17 -5.25 0.87 19.24
C ARG A 17 -5.41 1.52 20.60
N ASP A 18 -6.64 1.83 21.00
CA ASP A 18 -6.91 2.49 22.28
C ASP A 18 -6.32 1.69 23.46
N ALA A 19 -6.34 0.36 23.39
CA ALA A 19 -5.74 -0.53 24.38
C ALA A 19 -4.19 -0.43 24.47
N SER A 20 -3.52 -0.02 23.38
CA SER A 20 -2.06 0.11 23.30
C SER A 20 -1.58 1.55 23.49
N PHE A 21 -2.45 2.54 23.24
CA PHE A 21 -2.14 3.96 23.24
C PHE A 21 -2.96 4.70 24.32
N TYR A 22 -4.02 5.39 23.90
CA TYR A 22 -5.00 6.05 24.75
C TYR A 22 -6.36 6.08 24.01
N PRO A 23 -7.49 6.27 24.70
CA PRO A 23 -8.81 6.31 24.07
C PRO A 23 -8.90 7.37 22.95
N GLY A 24 -9.32 6.95 21.76
CA GLY A 24 -9.46 7.84 20.60
C GLY A 24 -8.19 8.03 19.77
N PHE A 25 -7.15 7.21 19.97
CA PHE A 25 -5.87 7.39 19.27
C PHE A 25 -6.01 7.19 17.75
N THR A 26 -5.42 8.12 17.00
CA THR A 26 -5.14 7.97 15.57
C THR A 26 -3.73 8.44 15.27
N GLU A 27 -3.17 8.06 14.12
CA GLU A 27 -1.84 8.57 13.73
C GLU A 27 -1.85 10.07 13.38
N TRP A 28 -3.01 10.75 13.40
CA TRP A 28 -3.07 12.20 13.20
C TRP A 28 -2.25 12.95 14.24
N ASP A 29 -2.22 12.47 15.48
CA ASP A 29 -1.44 13.11 16.53
C ASP A 29 0.07 13.03 16.22
N LEU A 30 0.53 11.90 15.65
CA LEU A 30 1.91 11.75 15.20
C LEU A 30 2.26 12.73 14.07
N VAL A 31 1.35 12.92 13.12
CA VAL A 31 1.53 13.82 11.97
C VAL A 31 1.58 15.28 12.41
N TYR A 32 0.63 15.71 13.24
CA TYR A 32 0.52 17.09 13.68
C TYR A 32 1.59 17.49 14.69
N ASP A 33 2.04 16.55 15.52
CA ASP A 33 3.06 16.80 16.55
C ASP A 33 4.49 16.56 16.04
N SER A 34 4.69 16.38 14.72
CA SER A 34 6.02 16.11 14.14
C SER A 34 6.80 17.40 13.88
N PRO A 35 7.87 17.72 14.63
CA PRO A 35 8.69 18.89 14.36
C PRO A 35 9.71 18.61 13.23
N PRO A 36 10.24 19.66 12.59
CA PRO A 36 11.49 19.57 11.83
C PRO A 36 12.61 18.96 12.68
N ARG A 37 13.34 17.98 12.14
CA ARG A 37 14.41 17.25 12.86
C ARG A 37 15.81 17.59 12.37
N PHE A 38 15.91 18.21 11.19
CA PHE A 38 17.14 18.71 10.57
C PHE A 38 16.90 20.04 9.84
N PRO A 39 17.97 20.80 9.55
CA PRO A 39 17.89 21.94 8.65
C PRO A 39 17.23 21.55 7.31
N GLY A 40 16.18 22.28 6.92
CA GLY A 40 15.43 22.00 5.70
C GLY A 40 14.42 20.84 5.79
N HIS A 41 14.22 20.22 6.96
CA HIS A 41 13.21 19.17 7.13
C HIS A 41 11.79 19.74 7.00
N VAL A 42 11.02 19.20 6.07
CA VAL A 42 9.62 19.60 5.83
C VAL A 42 8.69 18.74 6.69
N GLN A 43 8.52 19.14 7.95
CA GLN A 43 7.52 18.65 8.89
C GLN A 43 6.97 19.81 9.76
N PRO A 44 5.73 19.74 10.25
CA PRO A 44 4.73 18.72 9.94
C PRO A 44 4.21 18.85 8.51
N ARG A 45 3.88 17.71 7.88
CA ARG A 45 3.17 17.66 6.58
C ARG A 45 1.67 17.50 6.83
N LEU A 46 0.91 18.56 6.58
CA LEU A 46 -0.50 18.62 6.99
C LEU A 46 -1.47 18.52 5.81
N PRO A 47 -2.62 17.84 5.98
CA PRO A 47 -3.69 17.81 4.99
C PRO A 47 -4.33 19.19 4.83
N ALA A 48 -4.51 19.62 3.58
CA ALA A 48 -5.16 20.90 3.26
C ALA A 48 -6.64 20.94 3.73
N TRP A 49 -7.27 19.78 3.89
CA TRP A 49 -8.65 19.65 4.36
C TRP A 49 -8.77 19.37 5.86
N GLY A 50 -7.66 19.36 6.60
CA GLY A 50 -7.63 19.03 8.03
C GLY A 50 -7.71 17.52 8.29
N ARG A 51 -7.76 17.17 9.59
CA ARG A 51 -7.93 15.78 10.04
C ARG A 51 -9.29 15.24 9.58
N TYR A 52 -9.35 13.95 9.27
CA TYR A 52 -10.60 13.27 8.94
C TYR A 52 -10.69 11.92 9.66
N ASP A 53 -11.92 11.43 9.76
CA ASP A 53 -12.24 10.03 10.08
C ASP A 53 -12.57 9.33 8.76
N ASP A 54 -11.85 8.26 8.41
CA ASP A 54 -12.05 7.54 7.14
C ASP A 54 -13.28 6.62 7.15
N ARG A 55 -14.06 6.60 8.23
CA ARG A 55 -15.41 6.02 8.27
C ARG A 55 -16.49 7.00 7.78
N ASP A 56 -16.18 8.29 7.67
CA ASP A 56 -17.14 9.28 7.18
C ASP A 56 -17.31 9.16 5.65
N PRO A 57 -18.47 8.69 5.16
CA PRO A 57 -18.72 8.52 3.73
C PRO A 57 -18.69 9.85 2.95
N VAL A 58 -18.97 11.00 3.60
CA VAL A 58 -18.93 12.31 2.93
C VAL A 58 -17.48 12.72 2.68
N ALA A 59 -16.61 12.57 3.69
CA ALA A 59 -15.17 12.77 3.51
C ALA A 59 -14.59 11.81 2.47
N VAL A 60 -15.02 10.54 2.45
CA VAL A 60 -14.58 9.57 1.44
C VAL A 60 -15.05 9.95 0.04
N GLU A 61 -16.31 10.36 -0.13
CA GLU A 61 -16.83 10.81 -1.44
C GLU A 61 -16.01 11.94 -2.04
N ARG A 62 -15.63 12.92 -1.20
CA ARG A 62 -14.78 14.04 -1.65
C ARG A 62 -13.44 13.56 -2.23
N ARG A 63 -12.85 12.53 -1.63
CA ARG A 63 -11.60 11.90 -2.08
C ARG A 63 -11.80 11.06 -3.33
N ILE A 64 -12.92 10.33 -3.44
CA ILE A 64 -13.30 9.58 -4.65
C ILE A 64 -13.44 10.56 -5.82
N ALA A 65 -14.17 11.66 -5.64
CA ALA A 65 -14.35 12.68 -6.67
C ALA A 65 -13.00 13.25 -7.14
N LEU A 66 -12.13 13.63 -6.21
CA LEU A 66 -10.78 14.11 -6.53
C LEU A 66 -9.98 13.06 -7.32
N CYS A 67 -9.99 11.81 -6.87
CA CYS A 67 -9.25 10.72 -7.55
C CYS A 67 -9.75 10.48 -8.98
N ARG A 68 -11.08 10.39 -9.15
CA ARG A 68 -11.72 10.20 -10.45
C ARG A 68 -11.37 11.33 -11.42
N ASP A 69 -11.41 12.58 -10.95
CA ASP A 69 -11.22 13.76 -11.78
C ASP A 69 -9.73 13.98 -12.13
N HIS A 70 -8.80 13.31 -11.41
CA HIS A 70 -7.36 13.42 -11.60
C HIS A 70 -6.68 12.10 -11.99
N GLY A 71 -7.46 11.15 -12.50
CA GLY A 71 -6.93 9.99 -13.20
C GLY A 71 -6.33 8.90 -12.32
N VAL A 72 -6.75 8.82 -11.06
CA VAL A 72 -6.66 7.60 -10.27
C VAL A 72 -7.90 6.77 -10.59
N ASP A 73 -7.70 5.58 -11.13
CA ASP A 73 -8.78 4.75 -11.68
C ASP A 73 -9.39 3.81 -10.64
N GLY A 74 -8.79 3.67 -9.47
CA GLY A 74 -9.30 2.84 -8.38
C GLY A 74 -8.40 2.81 -7.15
N TRP A 75 -8.91 2.24 -6.06
CA TRP A 75 -8.21 2.13 -4.78
C TRP A 75 -7.88 0.68 -4.41
N VAL A 76 -6.74 0.45 -3.78
CA VAL A 76 -6.38 -0.84 -3.19
C VAL A 76 -6.27 -0.69 -1.67
N TYR A 77 -7.29 -1.17 -0.97
CA TYR A 77 -7.35 -1.06 0.49
C TYR A 77 -6.43 -2.07 1.17
N GLY A 78 -5.64 -1.61 2.12
CA GLY A 78 -5.03 -2.48 3.12
C GLY A 78 -6.13 -3.21 3.90
N PHE A 79 -6.16 -4.53 3.83
CA PHE A 79 -7.14 -5.38 4.48
C PHE A 79 -6.44 -6.21 5.57
N PHE A 80 -6.82 -5.98 6.82
CA PHE A 80 -6.26 -6.69 7.97
C PHE A 80 -7.17 -7.86 8.34
N TRP A 81 -6.62 -9.07 8.24
CA TRP A 81 -7.25 -10.31 8.62
C TRP A 81 -6.30 -11.09 9.51
N CYS A 82 -6.79 -11.59 10.64
CA CYS A 82 -6.09 -12.51 11.52
C CYS A 82 -7.10 -13.56 12.03
N ARG A 83 -7.13 -14.74 11.39
CA ARG A 83 -7.93 -15.90 11.84
C ARG A 83 -9.39 -15.58 12.16
N GLY A 84 -10.08 -14.90 11.25
CA GLY A 84 -11.48 -14.49 11.42
C GLY A 84 -11.68 -13.11 12.02
N LYS A 85 -10.64 -12.50 12.61
CA LYS A 85 -10.69 -11.14 13.14
C LYS A 85 -10.25 -10.14 12.08
N ARG A 86 -11.02 -9.07 11.91
CA ARG A 86 -10.66 -7.91 11.09
C ARG A 86 -10.24 -6.72 11.94
N VAL A 87 -9.43 -5.85 11.36
CA VAL A 87 -8.99 -4.58 11.95
C VAL A 87 -9.13 -3.47 10.90
N PHE A 88 -9.53 -2.27 11.32
CA PHE A 88 -9.77 -1.11 10.46
C PHE A 88 -10.81 -1.30 9.35
N GLN A 89 -11.70 -2.29 9.47
CA GLN A 89 -12.67 -2.61 8.44
C GLN A 89 -13.63 -1.45 8.12
N ASP A 90 -13.89 -0.57 9.09
CA ASP A 90 -14.93 0.44 8.96
C ASP A 90 -14.56 1.53 7.94
N ALA A 91 -13.26 1.76 7.67
CA ALA A 91 -12.83 2.66 6.60
C ALA A 91 -13.32 2.18 5.21
N LEU A 92 -13.33 0.86 5.00
CA LEU A 92 -13.87 0.26 3.77
C LEU A 92 -15.39 0.08 3.85
N ASP A 93 -15.88 -0.57 4.91
CA ASP A 93 -17.29 -0.99 5.03
C ASP A 93 -18.24 0.20 5.22
N GLN A 94 -17.87 1.19 6.03
CA GLN A 94 -18.71 2.35 6.35
C GLN A 94 -18.30 3.58 5.53
N GLY A 95 -16.99 3.84 5.43
CA GLY A 95 -16.46 4.98 4.68
C GLY A 95 -16.63 4.81 3.17
N PHE A 96 -15.85 3.93 2.56
CA PHE A 96 -15.85 3.75 1.10
C PHE A 96 -17.14 3.19 0.55
N LEU A 97 -17.58 2.02 1.02
CA LEU A 97 -18.77 1.36 0.51
C LEU A 97 -20.07 2.09 0.92
N GLY A 98 -20.01 2.96 1.93
CA GLY A 98 -21.10 3.85 2.31
C GLY A 98 -21.11 5.20 1.57
N ALA A 99 -20.05 5.55 0.84
CA ALA A 99 -20.01 6.78 0.05
C ALA A 99 -20.97 6.69 -1.16
N PRO A 100 -21.57 7.81 -1.63
CA PRO A 100 -22.44 7.84 -2.80
C PRO A 100 -21.85 7.24 -4.09
N SER A 101 -20.53 7.24 -4.24
CA SER A 101 -19.81 6.62 -5.36
C SER A 101 -19.19 5.26 -5.02
N GLY A 102 -19.36 4.74 -3.80
CA GLY A 102 -18.75 3.50 -3.29
C GLY A 102 -19.21 2.21 -3.97
N ASP A 103 -20.32 2.25 -4.71
CA ASP A 103 -20.86 1.14 -5.51
C ASP A 103 -20.40 1.18 -6.98
N ARG A 104 -19.75 2.26 -7.42
CA ARG A 104 -19.32 2.49 -8.81
C ARG A 104 -17.82 2.67 -8.96
N TYR A 105 -17.18 3.34 -8.01
CA TYR A 105 -15.75 3.62 -8.10
C TYR A 105 -14.94 2.34 -7.89
N PRO A 106 -13.95 2.01 -8.75
CA PRO A 106 -13.25 0.74 -8.67
C PRO A 106 -12.42 0.59 -7.38
N PHE A 107 -12.48 -0.60 -6.79
CA PHE A 107 -11.63 -0.93 -5.64
C PHE A 107 -11.15 -2.38 -5.65
N ALA A 108 -10.06 -2.64 -4.94
CA ALA A 108 -9.53 -3.96 -4.68
C ALA A 108 -8.93 -4.03 -3.27
N LEU A 109 -8.47 -5.22 -2.86
CA LEU A 109 -7.89 -5.46 -1.55
C LEU A 109 -6.46 -5.97 -1.64
N MET A 110 -5.65 -5.52 -0.69
CA MET A 110 -4.32 -6.04 -0.38
C MET A 110 -4.35 -6.61 1.04
N TRP A 111 -4.03 -7.89 1.23
CA TRP A 111 -3.84 -8.42 2.57
C TRP A 111 -2.60 -7.81 3.22
N ALA A 112 -2.84 -6.97 4.22
CA ALA A 112 -1.80 -6.44 5.10
C ALA A 112 -1.47 -7.50 6.16
N ASN A 113 -0.71 -8.53 5.76
CA ASN A 113 -0.26 -9.65 6.61
C ASN A 113 0.82 -9.24 7.65
N ARG A 114 0.77 -7.98 8.08
CA ARG A 114 1.46 -7.41 9.22
C ARG A 114 0.49 -6.47 9.94
N MET A 115 0.14 -6.78 11.19
CA MET A 115 -0.76 -5.95 12.00
C MET A 115 -0.24 -4.52 12.17
N PRO A 116 -1.13 -3.57 12.45
CA PRO A 116 -0.74 -2.20 12.78
C PRO A 116 0.22 -2.17 13.99
N ARG A 117 1.07 -1.15 14.05
CA ARG A 117 1.97 -0.97 15.20
C ARG A 117 1.17 -0.70 16.47
N ARG A 118 1.60 -1.34 17.57
CA ARG A 118 1.06 -1.10 18.92
C ARG A 118 1.85 -0.05 19.70
N VAL A 119 3.05 0.28 19.23
CA VAL A 119 3.91 1.29 19.85
C VAL A 119 4.33 2.33 18.80
N LEU A 120 3.85 3.55 19.01
CA LEU A 120 4.10 4.77 18.26
C LEU A 120 4.04 5.98 19.22
N PRO A 121 4.87 7.02 19.04
CA PRO A 121 6.09 6.97 18.24
C PRO A 121 7.04 5.87 18.74
N VAL A 122 7.78 5.24 17.83
CA VAL A 122 8.81 4.25 18.16
C VAL A 122 9.89 4.94 19.01
N ARG A 123 10.19 4.41 20.19
CA ARG A 123 11.17 5.01 21.14
C ARG A 123 12.45 4.20 21.30
N ARG A 124 12.47 2.94 20.88
CA ARG A 124 13.57 2.01 21.12
C ARG A 124 14.35 1.73 19.84
N VAL A 125 15.60 2.16 19.82
CA VAL A 125 16.49 2.06 18.65
C VAL A 125 17.14 0.67 18.53
N ASP A 126 17.20 -0.07 19.62
CA ASP A 126 17.75 -1.42 19.68
C ASP A 126 16.76 -2.52 19.27
N LEU A 127 15.46 -2.22 19.24
CA LEU A 127 14.45 -3.21 18.83
C LEU A 127 14.43 -3.41 17.30
N PRO A 128 14.12 -4.64 16.83
CA PRO A 128 13.88 -4.90 15.41
C PRO A 128 12.83 -3.96 14.80
N VAL A 129 12.98 -3.63 13.51
CA VAL A 129 12.01 -2.79 12.78
C VAL A 129 10.65 -3.45 12.67
N ILE A 130 10.64 -4.77 12.49
CA ILE A 130 9.45 -5.61 12.43
C ILE A 130 9.34 -6.34 13.77
N GLU A 131 8.30 -6.00 14.52
CA GLU A 131 7.96 -6.69 15.77
C GLU A 131 7.34 -8.05 15.44
N ALA A 132 7.77 -9.11 16.13
CA ALA A 132 7.33 -10.47 15.84
C ALA A 132 5.82 -10.67 16.05
N ASP A 133 5.21 -9.94 16.98
CA ASP A 133 3.77 -9.99 17.28
C ASP A 133 2.90 -9.23 16.26
N ARG A 134 3.53 -8.49 15.34
CA ARG A 134 2.84 -7.90 14.19
C ARG A 134 2.70 -8.88 13.03
N LEU A 135 3.54 -9.89 12.95
CA LEU A 135 3.39 -10.93 11.94
C LEU A 135 2.06 -11.65 12.19
N VAL A 136 1.32 -11.94 11.12
CA VAL A 136 0.01 -12.60 11.22
C VAL A 136 0.13 -14.01 10.68
N PRO A 137 0.28 -15.02 11.56
CA PRO A 137 0.38 -16.37 11.09
C PRO A 137 -0.88 -16.89 10.46
N SER A 138 -0.72 -17.43 9.25
CA SER A 138 -1.76 -18.16 8.53
C SER A 138 -1.35 -19.62 8.35
N ASP A 139 -2.36 -20.47 8.18
CA ASP A 139 -2.22 -21.82 7.66
C ASP A 139 -3.07 -21.94 6.38
N LEU A 140 -3.10 -23.13 5.77
CA LEU A 140 -3.89 -23.39 4.57
C LEU A 140 -5.38 -23.13 4.79
N ASP A 141 -5.93 -23.62 5.91
CA ASP A 141 -7.36 -23.53 6.19
C ASP A 141 -7.79 -22.09 6.47
N ASP A 142 -6.97 -21.32 7.21
CA ASP A 142 -7.19 -19.89 7.44
C ASP A 142 -7.11 -19.10 6.14
N PHE A 143 -6.12 -19.38 5.27
CA PHE A 143 -6.01 -18.68 3.99
C PHE A 143 -7.22 -18.95 3.08
N VAL A 144 -7.70 -20.19 3.02
CA VAL A 144 -8.92 -20.54 2.28
C VAL A 144 -10.15 -19.86 2.88
N ALA A 145 -10.28 -19.86 4.21
CA ALA A 145 -11.38 -19.20 4.90
C ALA A 145 -11.38 -17.68 4.68
N PHE A 146 -10.19 -17.07 4.67
CA PHE A 146 -9.99 -15.66 4.39
C PHE A 146 -10.37 -15.31 2.95
N VAL A 147 -9.85 -16.05 1.96
CA VAL A 147 -10.20 -15.83 0.55
C VAL A 147 -11.69 -16.01 0.31
N ARG A 148 -12.32 -17.02 0.93
CA ARG A 148 -13.78 -17.20 0.88
C ARG A 148 -14.52 -15.99 1.42
N TYR A 149 -14.16 -15.54 2.62
CA TYR A 149 -14.78 -14.37 3.26
C TYR A 149 -14.68 -13.13 2.37
N VAL A 150 -13.50 -12.88 1.82
CA VAL A 150 -13.27 -11.74 0.93
C VAL A 150 -14.07 -11.88 -0.36
N ALA A 151 -14.13 -13.07 -0.94
CA ALA A 151 -14.80 -13.29 -2.20
C ALA A 151 -16.32 -13.12 -2.11
N GLU A 152 -16.93 -13.74 -1.09
CA GLU A 152 -18.38 -13.66 -0.83
C GLU A 152 -18.85 -12.22 -0.56
N ARG A 153 -17.99 -11.37 0.02
CA ARG A 153 -18.36 -10.01 0.43
C ARG A 153 -17.94 -8.92 -0.56
N TYR A 154 -16.78 -9.09 -1.20
CA TYR A 154 -16.16 -8.03 -2.00
C TYR A 154 -15.94 -8.43 -3.46
N PHE A 155 -15.39 -9.62 -3.78
CA PHE A 155 -15.11 -9.98 -5.18
C PHE A 155 -16.36 -10.02 -6.06
N VAL A 156 -17.51 -10.35 -5.46
CA VAL A 156 -18.82 -10.36 -6.13
C VAL A 156 -19.35 -8.97 -6.49
N ARG A 157 -18.78 -7.89 -5.94
CA ARG A 157 -19.27 -6.53 -6.18
C ARG A 157 -18.97 -6.09 -7.63
N PRO A 158 -19.89 -5.35 -8.27
CA PRO A 158 -19.75 -4.95 -9.67
C PRO A 158 -18.58 -3.98 -9.91
N ASN A 159 -18.23 -3.18 -8.90
CA ASN A 159 -17.08 -2.25 -8.93
C ASN A 159 -15.79 -2.86 -8.38
N TYR A 160 -15.75 -4.16 -8.06
CA TYR A 160 -14.50 -4.80 -7.68
C TYR A 160 -13.57 -4.91 -8.88
N LEU A 161 -12.31 -4.49 -8.72
CA LEU A 161 -11.31 -4.49 -9.79
C LEU A 161 -11.06 -5.92 -10.31
N ARG A 162 -11.11 -6.08 -11.63
CA ARG A 162 -10.80 -7.35 -12.30
C ARG A 162 -9.63 -7.22 -13.26
N VAL A 163 -8.83 -8.27 -13.34
CA VAL A 163 -7.73 -8.47 -14.29
C VAL A 163 -7.94 -9.82 -14.98
N ASP A 164 -8.06 -9.80 -16.30
CA ASP A 164 -8.46 -10.91 -17.16
C ASP A 164 -9.73 -11.60 -16.65
N GLY A 165 -10.72 -10.79 -16.25
CA GLY A 165 -12.00 -11.26 -15.71
C GLY A 165 -11.96 -11.83 -14.27
N ARG A 166 -10.78 -11.90 -13.64
CA ARG A 166 -10.58 -12.39 -12.27
C ARG A 166 -10.44 -11.24 -11.28
N ALA A 167 -10.97 -11.38 -10.07
CA ALA A 167 -10.87 -10.40 -9.00
C ALA A 167 -9.40 -10.19 -8.59
N TYR A 168 -8.93 -8.94 -8.61
CA TYR A 168 -7.58 -8.60 -8.15
C TYR A 168 -7.45 -8.77 -6.63
N PHE A 169 -6.37 -9.41 -6.19
CA PHE A 169 -6.01 -9.48 -4.79
C PHE A 169 -4.48 -9.48 -4.65
N SER A 170 -3.94 -8.85 -3.62
CA SER A 170 -2.49 -8.85 -3.38
C SER A 170 -2.14 -9.21 -1.94
N ILE A 171 -0.94 -9.75 -1.74
CA ILE A 171 -0.37 -10.04 -0.42
C ILE A 171 0.79 -9.08 -0.20
N PHE A 172 0.70 -8.23 0.84
CA PHE A 172 1.66 -7.16 1.12
C PHE A 172 3.08 -7.68 1.35
N ASP A 173 3.26 -8.66 2.23
CA ASP A 173 4.55 -9.30 2.46
C ASP A 173 4.51 -10.73 1.92
N ALA A 174 4.68 -10.86 0.60
CA ALA A 174 4.72 -12.16 -0.05
C ALA A 174 5.90 -13.02 0.45
N THR A 175 7.00 -12.38 0.85
CA THR A 175 8.15 -13.08 1.43
C THR A 175 7.77 -13.78 2.72
N TYR A 176 7.11 -13.07 3.64
CA TYR A 176 6.65 -13.66 4.90
C TYR A 176 5.64 -14.78 4.67
N PHE A 177 4.65 -14.57 3.80
CA PHE A 177 3.66 -15.60 3.46
C PHE A 177 4.32 -16.92 3.00
N VAL A 178 5.32 -16.84 2.12
CA VAL A 178 6.04 -18.02 1.63
C VAL A 178 6.95 -18.62 2.70
N LYS A 179 7.63 -17.79 3.51
CA LYS A 179 8.50 -18.29 4.60
C LYS A 179 7.71 -19.01 5.69
N GLU A 180 6.51 -18.52 5.99
CA GLU A 180 5.64 -19.08 7.02
C GLU A 180 5.07 -20.43 6.61
N LEU A 181 4.47 -20.52 5.43
CA LEU A 181 3.83 -21.76 4.96
C LEU A 181 4.82 -22.74 4.33
N GLY A 182 6.02 -22.27 4.01
CA GLY A 182 6.90 -22.95 3.06
C GLY A 182 6.38 -22.87 1.63
N VAL A 183 7.24 -23.18 0.67
CA VAL A 183 6.93 -23.11 -0.78
C VAL A 183 5.75 -24.01 -1.15
N ASP A 184 5.76 -25.26 -0.66
CA ASP A 184 4.70 -26.23 -0.95
C ASP A 184 3.39 -25.88 -0.23
N GLY A 185 3.47 -25.38 1.00
CA GLY A 185 2.29 -24.93 1.75
C GLY A 185 1.64 -23.70 1.12
N ALA A 186 2.43 -22.71 0.71
CA ALA A 186 1.95 -21.54 -0.01
C ALA A 186 1.28 -21.92 -1.34
N ARG A 187 1.90 -22.84 -2.11
CA ARG A 187 1.31 -23.37 -3.34
C ARG A 187 -0.01 -24.09 -3.08
N ALA A 188 -0.05 -24.96 -2.07
CA ALA A 188 -1.25 -25.69 -1.69
C ALA A 188 -2.37 -24.75 -1.23
N ALA A 189 -2.05 -23.71 -0.46
CA ALA A 189 -3.02 -22.71 0.01
C ALA A 189 -3.64 -21.92 -1.16
N ILE A 190 -2.83 -21.43 -2.10
CA ILE A 190 -3.32 -20.71 -3.28
C ILE A 190 -4.17 -21.63 -4.17
N ALA A 191 -3.72 -22.85 -4.40
CA ALA A 191 -4.46 -23.83 -5.20
C ALA A 191 -5.80 -24.19 -4.56
N ALA A 192 -5.82 -24.46 -3.25
CA ALA A 192 -7.03 -24.76 -2.49
C ALA A 192 -8.02 -23.58 -2.50
N ALA A 193 -7.52 -22.35 -2.32
CA ALA A 193 -8.35 -21.15 -2.37
C ALA A 193 -8.99 -20.97 -3.76
N ARG A 194 -8.24 -21.15 -4.85
CA ARG A 194 -8.78 -21.10 -6.22
C ARG A 194 -9.80 -22.22 -6.49
N ALA A 195 -9.54 -23.43 -6.03
CA ALA A 195 -10.47 -24.56 -6.15
C ALA A 195 -11.79 -24.29 -5.40
N MET A 196 -11.69 -23.71 -4.20
CA MET A 196 -12.84 -23.29 -3.40
C MET A 196 -13.66 -22.20 -4.11
N LEU A 197 -13.02 -21.19 -4.69
CA LEU A 197 -13.73 -20.15 -5.46
C LEU A 197 -14.50 -20.77 -6.63
N ALA A 198 -13.87 -21.67 -7.38
CA ALA A 198 -14.49 -22.35 -8.51
C ALA A 198 -15.68 -23.22 -8.09
N SER A 199 -15.54 -24.01 -7.02
CA SER A 199 -16.62 -24.89 -6.54
C SER A 199 -17.81 -24.10 -5.96
N ALA A 200 -17.56 -22.92 -5.38
CA ALA A 200 -18.58 -22.02 -4.88
C ALA A 200 -19.22 -21.13 -5.97
N GLY A 201 -18.74 -21.19 -7.22
CA GLY A 201 -19.20 -20.31 -8.29
C GLY A 201 -18.85 -18.83 -8.07
N LEU A 202 -17.83 -18.56 -7.24
CA LEU A 202 -17.36 -17.21 -6.95
C LEU A 202 -16.36 -16.73 -8.02
N PRO A 203 -16.18 -15.41 -8.18
CA PRO A 203 -15.19 -14.88 -9.11
C PRO A 203 -13.79 -15.45 -8.83
N GLY A 204 -13.09 -15.85 -9.89
CA GLY A 204 -11.70 -16.31 -9.78
C GLY A 204 -10.77 -15.20 -9.30
N MET A 205 -9.57 -15.57 -8.82
CA MET A 205 -8.61 -14.65 -8.21
C MET A 205 -7.38 -14.41 -9.12
N TYR A 206 -7.03 -13.14 -9.33
CA TYR A 206 -5.75 -12.68 -9.88
C TYR A 206 -4.88 -12.22 -8.70
N LEU A 207 -3.85 -13.00 -8.38
CA LEU A 207 -3.07 -12.84 -7.15
C LEU A 207 -1.71 -12.19 -7.42
N THR A 208 -1.46 -11.02 -6.84
CA THR A 208 -0.19 -10.30 -6.99
C THR A 208 0.67 -10.42 -5.72
N ALA A 209 1.93 -10.78 -5.87
CA ALA A 209 2.91 -10.77 -4.79
C ALA A 209 3.53 -9.36 -4.66
N ILE A 210 3.44 -8.77 -3.47
CA ILE A 210 4.12 -7.51 -3.16
C ILE A 210 5.45 -7.83 -2.47
N GLU A 211 6.52 -7.17 -2.94
CA GLU A 211 7.85 -7.20 -2.34
C GLU A 211 8.43 -8.61 -2.07
N PRO A 212 8.37 -9.57 -3.02
CA PRO A 212 9.11 -10.81 -2.86
C PRO A 212 10.62 -10.50 -2.86
N ASN A 213 11.32 -10.93 -1.81
CA ASN A 213 12.75 -10.74 -1.69
C ASN A 213 13.53 -11.66 -2.65
N ALA A 214 14.86 -11.53 -2.69
CA ALA A 214 15.72 -12.33 -3.56
C ALA A 214 15.58 -13.86 -3.36
N ASP A 215 15.23 -14.32 -2.15
CA ASP A 215 15.05 -15.74 -1.86
C ASP A 215 13.73 -16.28 -2.45
N VAL A 216 12.69 -15.45 -2.49
CA VAL A 216 11.31 -15.85 -2.84
C VAL A 216 10.95 -15.51 -4.28
N ILE A 217 11.50 -14.44 -4.86
CA ILE A 217 11.08 -13.92 -6.16
C ILE A 217 11.14 -14.95 -7.28
N GLY A 218 12.18 -15.79 -7.35
CA GLY A 218 12.31 -16.84 -8.38
C GLY A 218 11.28 -17.98 -8.27
N GLN A 219 10.47 -18.00 -7.20
CA GLN A 219 9.57 -19.11 -6.89
C GLN A 219 8.09 -18.72 -7.03
N VAL A 220 7.78 -17.42 -7.11
CA VAL A 220 6.40 -16.92 -7.05
C VAL A 220 5.50 -17.45 -8.17
N ALA A 221 6.03 -17.59 -9.39
CA ALA A 221 5.30 -18.18 -10.52
C ALA A 221 4.89 -19.64 -10.23
N ALA A 222 5.83 -20.45 -9.74
CA ALA A 222 5.60 -21.85 -9.41
C ALA A 222 4.72 -22.05 -8.16
N ILE A 223 4.67 -21.06 -7.27
CA ILE A 223 3.75 -21.02 -6.12
C ILE A 223 2.33 -20.68 -6.56
N GLY A 224 2.16 -19.98 -7.69
CA GLY A 224 0.87 -19.72 -8.31
C GLY A 224 0.44 -18.25 -8.29
N PHE A 225 1.35 -17.32 -8.00
CA PHE A 225 1.09 -15.89 -8.21
C PHE A 225 0.96 -15.57 -9.70
N ASP A 226 0.17 -14.53 -10.01
CA ASP A 226 -0.09 -14.06 -11.38
C ASP A 226 0.80 -12.87 -11.78
N ALA A 227 1.26 -12.08 -10.81
CA ALA A 227 2.13 -10.92 -11.03
C ALA A 227 2.94 -10.57 -9.77
N VAL A 228 3.88 -9.65 -9.97
CA VAL A 228 4.67 -9.03 -8.89
C VAL A 228 4.53 -7.50 -8.92
N THR A 229 4.63 -6.86 -7.76
CA THR A 229 4.72 -5.40 -7.63
C THR A 229 5.45 -5.03 -6.34
N ASN A 230 5.50 -3.75 -6.01
CA ASN A 230 5.99 -3.24 -4.74
C ASN A 230 4.93 -2.35 -4.09
N TYR A 231 5.06 -2.11 -2.77
CA TYR A 231 4.28 -1.08 -2.11
C TYR A 231 5.04 0.23 -2.25
N VAL A 232 6.09 0.43 -1.47
CA VAL A 232 6.92 1.64 -1.50
C VAL A 232 8.34 1.23 -1.86
N LEU A 233 8.68 1.37 -3.15
CA LEU A 233 9.94 0.86 -3.69
C LEU A 233 11.14 1.79 -3.40
N LEU A 234 10.94 3.10 -3.28
CA LEU A 234 11.92 4.04 -2.70
C LEU A 234 11.55 4.28 -1.24
N PRO A 235 12.50 4.54 -0.32
CA PRO A 235 13.90 4.89 -0.50
C PRO A 235 14.82 3.68 -0.65
N GLU A 236 16.13 3.90 -0.69
CA GLU A 236 17.13 2.86 -0.45
C GLU A 236 17.31 2.60 1.04
N TRP A 237 16.72 1.51 1.53
CA TRP A 237 16.69 1.17 2.95
C TRP A 237 18.07 0.96 3.58
N LYS A 238 19.07 0.59 2.76
CA LYS A 238 20.49 0.48 3.17
C LYS A 238 21.32 1.54 2.45
N GLY A 239 20.91 2.79 2.57
CA GLY A 239 21.52 3.94 1.89
C GLY A 239 21.81 5.09 2.83
N GLU A 240 22.15 6.24 2.24
CA GLU A 240 22.34 7.48 2.99
C GLU A 240 21.03 7.95 3.63
N PHE A 241 21.15 8.68 4.73
CA PHE A 241 20.01 9.24 5.46
C PHE A 241 19.13 10.14 4.57
N LEU A 242 19.74 11.10 3.86
CA LEU A 242 19.03 11.95 2.91
C LEU A 242 19.24 11.42 1.50
N GLN A 243 18.15 11.21 0.77
CA GLN A 243 18.21 10.70 -0.60
C GLN A 243 17.45 11.65 -1.53
N ASP A 244 18.06 12.01 -2.66
CA ASP A 244 17.37 12.82 -3.67
C ASP A 244 16.31 12.00 -4.41
N TYR A 245 15.14 12.60 -4.59
CA TYR A 245 13.98 11.97 -5.21
C TYR A 245 14.26 11.44 -6.62
N ASP A 246 14.88 12.24 -7.50
CA ASP A 246 15.13 11.84 -8.89
C ASP A 246 16.14 10.69 -8.94
N ALA A 247 17.19 10.75 -8.11
CA ALA A 247 18.16 9.66 -7.99
C ALA A 247 17.50 8.34 -7.52
N CYS A 248 16.57 8.41 -6.57
CA CYS A 248 15.77 7.24 -6.17
C CYS A 248 14.92 6.72 -7.31
N VAL A 249 14.17 7.58 -8.00
CA VAL A 249 13.30 7.21 -9.11
C VAL A 249 14.10 6.56 -10.25
N GLU A 250 15.23 7.15 -10.65
CA GLU A 250 16.10 6.58 -11.69
C GLU A 250 16.52 5.15 -11.35
N ARG A 251 16.95 4.95 -10.11
CA ARG A 251 17.35 3.62 -9.62
C ARG A 251 16.18 2.63 -9.67
N ARG A 252 14.99 3.04 -9.22
CA ARG A 252 13.83 2.15 -9.13
C ARG A 252 13.28 1.78 -10.50
N VAL A 253 13.20 2.74 -11.43
CA VAL A 253 12.77 2.47 -12.81
C VAL A 253 13.69 1.47 -13.50
N ALA A 254 15.01 1.57 -13.29
CA ALA A 254 15.97 0.64 -13.85
C ALA A 254 15.83 -0.80 -13.33
N GLN A 255 15.19 -1.01 -12.17
CA GLN A 255 15.00 -2.33 -11.56
C GLN A 255 13.80 -3.10 -12.11
N TRP A 256 12.79 -2.42 -12.66
CA TRP A 256 11.52 -3.05 -13.05
C TRP A 256 11.67 -4.23 -14.02
N PRO A 257 12.46 -4.15 -15.12
CA PRO A 257 12.66 -5.29 -16.01
C PRO A 257 13.33 -6.48 -15.30
N GLY A 258 14.28 -6.19 -14.41
CA GLY A 258 14.98 -7.21 -13.62
C GLY A 258 14.06 -7.92 -12.63
N ILE A 259 13.13 -7.19 -12.01
CA ILE A 259 12.12 -7.77 -11.11
C ILE A 259 11.19 -8.70 -11.90
N ALA A 260 10.67 -8.25 -13.05
CA ALA A 260 9.81 -9.09 -13.90
C ALA A 260 10.54 -10.36 -14.35
N ALA A 261 11.78 -10.23 -14.82
CA ALA A 261 12.59 -11.36 -15.27
C ALA A 261 12.89 -12.34 -14.13
N ALA A 262 13.27 -11.84 -12.95
CA ALA A 262 13.54 -12.68 -11.78
C ALA A 262 12.28 -13.43 -11.30
N ALA A 263 11.11 -12.81 -11.41
CA ALA A 263 9.84 -13.42 -11.01
C ALA A 263 9.30 -14.44 -12.04
N GLY A 264 9.69 -14.31 -13.31
CA GLY A 264 9.05 -15.03 -14.41
C GLY A 264 7.57 -14.64 -14.60
N LEU A 265 7.18 -13.46 -14.11
CA LEU A 265 5.81 -12.93 -14.12
C LEU A 265 5.81 -11.45 -14.55
N PRO A 266 4.67 -10.93 -15.02
CA PRO A 266 4.49 -9.50 -15.22
C PRO A 266 4.78 -8.71 -13.94
N TYR A 267 5.47 -7.58 -14.08
CA TYR A 267 5.68 -6.62 -13.02
C TYR A 267 4.79 -5.39 -13.24
N HIS A 268 3.97 -5.07 -12.24
CA HIS A 268 3.19 -3.83 -12.22
C HIS A 268 4.01 -2.75 -11.53
N PRO A 269 4.43 -1.67 -12.21
CA PRO A 269 5.28 -0.65 -11.59
C PRO A 269 4.56 0.10 -10.47
N ALA A 270 5.29 0.27 -9.36
CA ALA A 270 4.86 1.08 -8.23
C ALA A 270 5.71 2.36 -8.14
N VAL A 271 5.05 3.49 -7.95
CA VAL A 271 5.65 4.82 -7.75
C VAL A 271 5.11 5.47 -6.49
N THR A 272 5.83 6.45 -5.96
CA THR A 272 5.42 7.21 -4.77
C THR A 272 5.85 8.67 -4.91
N PRO A 273 5.07 9.63 -4.39
CA PRO A 273 5.45 11.04 -4.28
C PRO A 273 6.72 11.31 -3.47
N GLY A 274 7.07 10.45 -2.52
CA GLY A 274 8.21 10.65 -1.63
C GLY A 274 8.27 9.59 -0.52
N TRP A 275 9.04 9.89 0.53
CA TRP A 275 9.09 9.06 1.74
C TRP A 275 9.68 9.84 2.92
N ASP A 276 8.96 9.86 4.04
CA ASP A 276 9.43 10.39 5.31
C ASP A 276 8.59 9.83 6.48
N ALA A 277 9.08 8.76 7.10
CA ALA A 277 8.42 8.12 8.25
C ALA A 277 8.74 8.79 9.59
N SER A 278 9.44 9.93 9.61
CA SER A 278 9.82 10.63 10.84
C SER A 278 8.68 10.78 11.86
N PRO A 279 7.42 11.11 11.49
CA PRO A 279 6.29 11.17 12.44
C PRO A 279 6.12 9.93 13.31
N ARG A 280 6.46 8.73 12.79
CA ARG A 280 6.37 7.46 13.54
C ARG A 280 7.52 7.25 14.53
N GLY A 281 8.58 8.04 14.51
CA GLY A 281 9.73 7.93 15.43
C GLY A 281 9.69 8.95 16.54
N ALA A 282 10.27 8.64 17.70
CA ALA A 282 10.45 9.62 18.77
C ALA A 282 11.52 10.64 18.39
N ASP A 283 11.41 11.88 18.87
CA ASP A 283 12.46 12.87 18.65
C ASP A 283 13.65 12.61 19.59
N PHE A 284 14.84 12.44 19.01
CA PHE A 284 16.12 12.27 19.72
C PHE A 284 17.02 13.51 19.59
N GLY A 285 16.42 14.65 19.23
CA GLY A 285 17.09 15.92 19.03
C GLY A 285 18.18 15.81 17.96
N PRO A 286 19.45 16.17 18.27
CA PRO A 286 20.53 16.16 17.29
C PRO A 286 20.99 14.74 16.91
N SER A 287 20.74 13.74 17.76
CA SER A 287 21.09 12.35 17.47
C SER A 287 19.97 11.69 16.66
N ARG A 288 20.32 10.93 15.62
CA ARG A 288 19.34 10.30 14.73
C ARG A 288 19.68 8.85 14.47
N PRO A 289 18.75 7.93 14.76
CA PRO A 289 18.92 6.53 14.42
C PRO A 289 18.99 6.33 12.90
N ASP A 290 19.97 5.56 12.44
CA ASP A 290 20.05 5.12 11.04
C ASP A 290 19.21 3.85 10.82
N LYS A 291 17.91 3.98 11.07
CA LYS A 291 16.92 2.94 10.81
C LYS A 291 15.50 3.50 10.73
N TYR A 292 14.58 2.74 10.14
CA TYR A 292 13.15 3.05 10.23
C TYR A 292 12.70 3.21 11.70
N PRO A 293 11.82 4.19 12.01
CA PRO A 293 11.22 5.17 11.09
C PRO A 293 12.01 6.47 10.93
N TRP A 294 13.20 6.59 11.51
CA TRP A 294 14.01 7.83 11.48
C TRP A 294 14.83 7.99 10.22
N SER A 295 15.19 6.90 9.55
CA SER A 295 16.02 6.87 8.35
C SER A 295 15.52 5.79 7.39
N PRO A 296 15.66 5.99 6.07
CA PRO A 296 16.09 7.24 5.42
C PRO A 296 14.89 8.18 5.16
N VAL A 297 15.19 9.41 4.74
CA VAL A 297 14.24 10.44 4.29
C VAL A 297 14.55 10.82 2.85
N VAL A 298 13.52 10.86 2.01
CA VAL A 298 13.63 11.34 0.63
C VAL A 298 13.38 12.84 0.61
N THR A 299 14.25 13.54 -0.10
CA THR A 299 14.28 14.99 -0.24
C THR A 299 14.25 15.40 -1.71
N GLY A 300 13.90 16.65 -1.98
CA GLY A 300 13.76 17.14 -3.34
C GLY A 300 12.51 16.63 -4.05
N GLU A 301 11.55 16.07 -3.31
CA GLU A 301 10.24 15.71 -3.82
C GLU A 301 9.46 16.96 -4.25
N HIS A 302 8.81 16.87 -5.42
CA HIS A 302 7.99 17.92 -6.02
C HIS A 302 6.99 17.29 -6.99
N PRO A 303 5.75 17.81 -7.15
CA PRO A 303 4.76 17.27 -8.08
C PRO A 303 5.28 17.02 -9.49
N GLU A 304 6.11 17.91 -10.03
CA GLU A 304 6.65 17.84 -11.40
C GLU A 304 7.63 16.68 -11.58
N ARG A 305 8.41 16.37 -10.54
CA ARG A 305 9.30 15.21 -10.53
C ARG A 305 8.50 13.93 -10.37
N PHE A 306 7.48 13.93 -9.51
CA PHE A 306 6.56 12.80 -9.36
C PHE A 306 5.78 12.53 -10.66
N ARG A 307 5.35 13.57 -11.38
CA ARG A 307 4.72 13.48 -12.71
C ARG A 307 5.62 12.72 -13.68
N ALA A 308 6.92 13.02 -13.70
CA ALA A 308 7.88 12.30 -14.53
C ALA A 308 8.01 10.82 -14.12
N ALA A 309 8.00 10.52 -12.82
CA ALA A 309 7.98 9.14 -12.33
C ALA A 309 6.72 8.38 -12.77
N VAL A 310 5.54 9.00 -12.67
CA VAL A 310 4.27 8.44 -13.15
C VAL A 310 4.33 8.16 -14.66
N ALA A 311 4.84 9.09 -15.46
CA ALA A 311 4.97 8.92 -16.91
C ALA A 311 5.86 7.72 -17.27
N ARG A 312 6.96 7.51 -16.54
CA ARG A 312 7.84 6.35 -16.72
C ARG A 312 7.15 5.05 -16.35
N ALA A 313 6.39 5.01 -15.24
CA ALA A 313 5.62 3.85 -14.84
C ALA A 313 4.53 3.50 -15.86
N VAL A 314 3.83 4.51 -16.37
CA VAL A 314 2.82 4.37 -17.42
C VAL A 314 3.43 3.83 -18.72
N ALA A 315 4.56 4.39 -19.15
CA ALA A 315 5.26 3.91 -20.34
C ALA A 315 5.70 2.46 -20.18
N TYR A 316 6.30 2.10 -19.04
CA TYR A 316 6.70 0.73 -18.74
C TYR A 316 5.50 -0.22 -18.75
N ALA A 317 4.45 0.07 -17.98
CA ALA A 317 3.26 -0.79 -17.89
C ALA A 317 2.59 -1.01 -19.26
N ARG A 318 2.51 0.03 -20.10
CA ARG A 318 1.96 -0.08 -21.47
C ARG A 318 2.83 -0.97 -22.36
N ALA A 319 4.16 -0.95 -22.18
CA ALA A 319 5.11 -1.70 -23.00
C ALA A 319 5.31 -3.15 -22.54
N SER A 320 5.23 -3.42 -21.23
CA SER A 320 5.59 -4.71 -20.64
C SER A 320 4.40 -5.61 -20.31
N ALA A 321 3.18 -5.06 -20.21
CA ALA A 321 2.02 -5.85 -19.84
C ALA A 321 1.62 -6.83 -20.96
N PRO A 322 1.34 -8.10 -20.64
CA PRO A 322 0.88 -9.08 -21.64
C PRO A 322 -0.45 -8.69 -22.31
N THR A 323 -1.32 -8.04 -21.55
CA THR A 323 -2.62 -7.54 -22.04
C THR A 323 -2.83 -6.11 -21.56
N SER A 324 -3.71 -5.38 -22.25
CA SER A 324 -4.08 -4.01 -21.85
C SER A 324 -4.77 -3.95 -20.48
N ASP A 325 -5.39 -5.05 -20.05
CA ASP A 325 -6.05 -5.21 -18.76
C ASP A 325 -5.02 -5.45 -17.64
N GLN A 326 -3.93 -6.16 -17.95
CA GLN A 326 -2.79 -6.32 -17.05
C GLN A 326 -1.88 -5.09 -16.98
N ALA A 327 -2.09 -4.04 -17.78
CA ALA A 327 -1.32 -2.80 -17.65
C ALA A 327 -1.77 -2.01 -16.41
N LEU A 328 -1.19 -2.31 -15.25
CA LEU A 328 -1.47 -1.64 -13.98
C LEU A 328 -0.27 -0.81 -13.53
N VAL A 329 -0.54 0.36 -12.95
CA VAL A 329 0.43 1.19 -12.24
C VAL A 329 -0.08 1.40 -10.82
N PHE A 330 0.77 1.17 -9.83
CA PHE A 330 0.44 1.40 -8.42
C PHE A 330 1.07 2.71 -7.94
N VAL A 331 0.31 3.46 -7.15
CA VAL A 331 0.80 4.62 -6.41
C VAL A 331 0.73 4.31 -4.92
N ALA A 332 1.87 4.30 -4.26
CA ALA A 332 1.94 4.32 -2.81
C ALA A 332 2.13 5.77 -2.37
N SER A 333 1.12 6.44 -1.83
CA SER A 333 -0.23 5.96 -1.56
C SER A 333 -1.23 7.10 -1.73
N LEU A 334 -2.52 6.84 -1.54
CA LEU A 334 -3.49 7.92 -1.37
C LEU A 334 -3.21 8.73 -0.11
N ASN A 335 -2.92 8.08 1.03
CA ASN A 335 -3.11 8.68 2.35
C ASN A 335 -2.18 8.16 3.50
N GLU A 336 -0.98 7.66 3.23
CA GLU A 336 0.02 7.32 4.27
C GLU A 336 0.75 8.58 4.79
N TRP A 337 -0.01 9.47 5.43
CA TRP A 337 0.52 10.73 5.98
C TRP A 337 1.66 10.54 6.97
N SER A 338 1.57 9.54 7.84
CA SER A 338 2.58 9.21 8.85
C SER A 338 3.89 8.65 8.27
N GLU A 339 3.88 8.21 7.01
CA GLU A 339 5.07 7.80 6.26
C GLU A 339 5.47 8.79 5.16
N GLY A 340 4.78 9.94 5.08
CA GLY A 340 5.14 11.05 4.23
C GLY A 340 4.93 10.80 2.73
N HIS A 341 4.13 9.79 2.35
CA HIS A 341 3.82 9.48 0.96
C HIS A 341 2.31 9.38 0.71
N TYR A 342 1.74 10.41 0.10
CA TYR A 342 0.29 10.56 -0.08
C TYR A 342 -0.01 11.36 -1.35
N LEU A 343 -1.19 11.14 -1.95
CA LEU A 343 -1.73 11.92 -3.05
C LEU A 343 -2.75 12.97 -2.59
N GLU A 344 -3.31 12.79 -1.39
CA GLU A 344 -4.29 13.70 -0.84
C GLU A 344 -3.73 15.14 -0.73
N PRO A 345 -4.60 16.15 -0.85
CA PRO A 345 -4.14 17.53 -0.86
C PRO A 345 -3.46 17.93 0.44
N ASP A 346 -2.29 18.56 0.35
CA ASP A 346 -1.50 19.04 1.48
C ASP A 346 -1.36 20.57 1.51
N THR A 347 -0.85 21.11 2.60
CA THR A 347 -0.66 22.57 2.77
C THR A 347 0.52 23.14 1.97
N ARG A 348 1.38 22.31 1.36
CA ARG A 348 2.58 22.72 0.62
C ARG A 348 2.32 22.85 -0.88
N PHE A 349 1.60 21.90 -1.46
CA PHE A 349 1.36 21.73 -2.88
C PHE A 349 -0.13 21.67 -3.23
N GLY A 350 -1.04 21.71 -2.26
CA GLY A 350 -2.48 21.60 -2.54
C GLY A 350 -2.77 20.31 -3.29
N THR A 351 -3.43 20.40 -4.44
CA THR A 351 -3.75 19.27 -5.33
C THR A 351 -2.60 18.82 -6.22
N GLY A 352 -1.39 19.40 -6.10
CA GLY A 352 -0.28 19.15 -7.02
C GLY A 352 0.08 17.67 -7.18
N TRP A 353 0.09 16.87 -6.10
CA TRP A 353 0.42 15.44 -6.19
C TRP A 353 -0.56 14.64 -7.05
N ILE A 354 -1.86 14.90 -6.93
CA ILE A 354 -2.86 14.16 -7.71
C ILE A 354 -2.96 14.70 -9.13
N GLU A 355 -2.72 16.00 -9.35
CA GLU A 355 -2.55 16.57 -10.69
C GLU A 355 -1.36 15.98 -11.42
N ALA A 356 -0.25 15.70 -10.73
CA ALA A 356 0.89 15.01 -11.30
C ALA A 356 0.54 13.58 -11.79
N VAL A 357 -0.42 12.89 -11.17
CA VAL A 357 -0.95 11.61 -11.68
C VAL A 357 -1.67 11.83 -13.01
N ARG A 358 -2.62 12.79 -13.06
CA ARG A 358 -3.37 13.15 -14.27
C ARG A 358 -2.45 13.53 -15.43
N ASP A 359 -1.44 14.34 -15.15
CA ASP A 359 -0.56 14.89 -16.19
C ASP A 359 0.51 13.89 -16.60
N GLY A 360 0.94 13.01 -15.70
CA GLY A 360 1.92 11.97 -16.00
C GLY A 360 1.33 10.78 -16.75
N ARG A 361 0.02 10.55 -16.67
CA ARG A 361 -0.65 9.45 -17.39
C ARG A 361 -1.03 9.77 -18.83
N ALA A 362 -1.10 11.06 -19.17
CA ALA A 362 -1.36 11.57 -20.52
C ALA A 362 -0.28 11.04 -21.47
#